data_AF-R9JST5-F1
#
_entry.id   AF-R9JST5-F1
#
_cell.length_a   1.000
_cell.length_b   1.000
_cell.length_c   1.000
_cell.angle_alpha   90.00
_cell.angle_beta   90.00
_cell.angle_gamma   90.00
#
_symmetry.space_group_name_H-M   'P 1'
#
loop_
_entity.id
_entity.type
_entity.pdbx_description
1 polymer ?
#
loop_
_entity_poly.entity_id
_entity_poly.type
_entity_poly.pdbx_seq_one_letter_code
_entity_poly.pdbx_strand_id
1 'polypeptide(L)'
;MNIVIAMDSFKGSLSSIEAGTVIKNTIEKVMPDADVRVCPLADGGEGTVEALTLGMGGALETITVTGPLGKPVKCVYGILADSQTAIIEMSGAAGITLVQSLWAQKVYRSFAPSPTLLSFQHSKRALFKSPVM
;
A
#
# COMPACT_ATOMS: atom_id res chain seq x y z
N MET A 1 11.03 27.22 -10.81
CA MET A 1 9.57 27.00 -10.67
C MET A 1 9.36 25.78 -9.80
N ASN A 2 8.39 25.78 -8.88
CA ASN A 2 8.15 24.63 -7.99
C ASN A 2 6.97 23.80 -8.51
N ILE A 3 7.18 22.50 -8.69
CA ILE A 3 6.19 21.57 -9.24
C ILE A 3 6.04 20.38 -8.29
N VAL A 4 4.80 20.10 -7.89
CA VAL A 4 4.45 18.91 -7.12
C VAL A 4 3.70 17.94 -8.02
N ILE A 5 4.18 16.71 -8.10
CA ILE A 5 3.54 15.61 -8.82
C ILE A 5 2.88 14.72 -7.77
N ALA A 6 1.55 14.73 -7.74
CA ALA A 6 0.76 13.93 -6.81
C ALA A 6 -0.16 13.01 -7.63
N MET A 7 0.36 11.85 -7.99
CA MET A 7 -0.31 10.88 -8.85
C MET A 7 -0.74 9.66 -8.05
N ASP A 8 -1.93 9.14 -8.32
CA ASP A 8 -2.32 7.81 -7.85
C ASP A 8 -1.77 6.72 -8.78
N SER A 9 -1.83 5.47 -8.32
CA SER A 9 -1.45 4.29 -9.09
C SER A 9 -2.36 4.05 -10.30
N PHE A 10 -1.77 3.49 -11.35
CA PHE A 10 -2.49 2.96 -12.50
C PHE A 10 -2.68 1.47 -12.23
N LYS A 11 -3.83 1.09 -11.68
CA LYS A 11 -4.10 -0.27 -11.23
C LYS A 11 -3.72 -1.33 -12.26
N GLY A 12 -2.83 -2.25 -11.88
CA GLY A 12 -2.31 -3.31 -12.76
C GLY A 12 -1.27 -2.86 -13.78
N SER A 13 -0.75 -1.64 -13.66
CA SER A 13 0.26 -1.07 -14.56
C SER A 13 1.39 -0.40 -13.81
N LEU A 14 1.23 0.84 -13.34
CA LEU A 14 2.28 1.62 -12.67
C LEU A 14 1.90 1.91 -11.23
N SER A 15 2.86 1.81 -10.32
CA SER A 15 2.70 2.32 -8.97
C SER A 15 2.63 3.86 -8.98
N SER A 16 2.11 4.44 -7.90
CA SER A 16 2.06 5.90 -7.73
C SER A 16 3.46 6.54 -7.86
N ILE A 17 4.48 5.89 -7.29
CA ILE A 17 5.88 6.35 -7.34
C ILE A 17 6.44 6.25 -8.76
N GLU A 18 6.18 5.14 -9.46
CA GLU A 18 6.64 4.95 -10.84
C GLU A 18 6.05 6.00 -11.77
N ALA A 19 4.73 6.21 -11.71
CA ALA A 19 4.06 7.24 -12.50
C ALA A 19 4.62 8.64 -12.20
N GLY A 20 4.80 8.97 -10.92
CA GLY A 20 5.39 10.25 -10.51
C GLY A 20 6.83 10.43 -11.00
N THR A 21 7.63 9.37 -10.97
CA THR A 21 9.04 9.38 -11.41
C THR A 21 9.16 9.59 -12.91
N VAL A 22 8.31 8.94 -13.71
CA VAL A 22 8.28 9.12 -15.17
C VAL A 22 7.96 10.57 -15.54
N ILE A 23 6.97 11.17 -14.88
CA ILE A 23 6.59 12.57 -15.11
C ILE A 23 7.73 13.50 -14.68
N LYS A 24 8.32 13.27 -13.50
CA LYS A 24 9.46 14.06 -13.00
C LYS A 24 10.61 14.09 -14.00
N ASN A 25 11.04 12.92 -14.46
CA ASN A 25 12.14 12.78 -15.42
C ASN A 25 11.85 13.50 -16.75
N THR A 26 10.58 13.57 -17.15
CA THR A 26 10.17 14.28 -18.38
C THR A 26 10.20 15.79 -18.17
N ILE A 27 9.73 16.27 -17.02
CA ILE A 27 9.75 17.69 -16.68
C ILE A 27 11.19 18.19 -16.56
N GLU A 28 12.07 17.47 -15.88
CA GLU A 28 13.48 17.85 -15.71
C GLU A 28 14.24 17.93 -17.05
N LYS A 29 13.83 17.16 -18.06
CA LYS A 29 14.40 17.25 -19.42
C LYS A 29 14.00 18.53 -20.15
N VAL A 30 12.77 19.01 -19.94
CA VAL A 30 12.22 20.18 -20.65
C VAL A 30 12.44 21.48 -19.87
N MET A 31 12.48 21.39 -18.54
CA MET A 31 12.69 22.50 -17.61
C MET A 31 13.73 22.10 -16.54
N PRO A 32 15.04 22.16 -16.86
CA PRO A 32 16.10 21.72 -15.94
C PRO A 32 16.17 22.49 -14.62
N ASP A 33 15.71 23.74 -14.60
CA ASP A 33 15.72 24.61 -13.41
C ASP A 33 14.44 24.50 -12.55
N ALA A 34 13.56 23.54 -12.85
CA ALA A 34 12.37 23.29 -12.04
C ALA A 34 12.71 22.49 -10.77
N ASP A 35 12.21 22.91 -9.61
CA ASP A 35 12.22 22.11 -8.38
C ASP A 35 11.00 21.18 -8.42
N VAL A 36 11.23 19.90 -8.75
CA VAL A 36 10.18 18.91 -8.95
C VAL A 36 10.17 17.88 -7.82
N ARG A 37 9.06 17.81 -7.09
CA ARG A 37 8.83 16.84 -6.01
C ARG A 37 7.73 15.85 -6.37
N VAL A 38 8.01 14.57 -6.20
CA VAL A 38 7.01 13.49 -6.30
C VAL A 38 6.44 13.25 -4.91
N CYS A 39 5.12 13.33 -4.79
CA CYS A 39 4.36 13.02 -3.58
C CYS A 39 3.42 11.86 -3.90
N PRO A 40 3.80 10.61 -3.60
CA PRO A 40 2.96 9.46 -3.87
C PRO A 40 1.62 9.58 -3.16
N LEU A 41 0.54 9.22 -3.87
CA LEU A 41 -0.81 9.21 -3.36
C LEU A 41 -1.35 7.78 -3.30
N ALA A 42 -2.27 7.56 -2.37
CA ALA A 42 -3.09 6.37 -2.30
C ALA A 42 -4.41 6.67 -1.55
N ASP A 43 -5.46 5.92 -1.86
CA ASP A 43 -6.81 6.09 -1.32
C ASP A 43 -7.15 5.14 -0.15
N GLY A 44 -6.20 4.26 0.21
CA GLY A 44 -6.38 3.20 1.20
C GLY A 44 -6.62 1.81 0.60
N GLY A 45 -6.64 1.69 -0.74
CA GLY A 45 -6.64 0.42 -1.45
C GLY A 45 -5.24 -0.18 -1.62
N GLU A 46 -5.09 -1.01 -2.65
CA GLU A 46 -3.83 -1.66 -3.04
C GLU A 46 -2.74 -0.62 -3.37
N GLY A 47 -1.56 -0.78 -2.78
CA GLY A 47 -0.40 0.09 -3.03
C GLY A 47 -0.28 1.29 -2.07
N THR A 48 -1.21 1.45 -1.14
CA THR A 48 -1.16 2.41 -0.04
C THR A 48 0.06 2.21 0.86
N VAL A 49 0.36 0.96 1.24
CA VAL A 49 1.53 0.65 2.08
C VAL A 49 2.80 1.17 1.42
N GLU A 50 3.00 0.86 0.14
CA GLU A 50 4.18 1.29 -0.61
C GLU A 50 4.22 2.82 -0.76
N ALA A 51 3.14 3.43 -1.24
CA ALA A 51 3.07 4.86 -1.52
C ALA A 51 3.34 5.70 -0.26
N LEU A 52 2.66 5.41 0.85
CA LEU A 52 2.83 6.18 2.08
C LEU A 52 4.16 5.89 2.76
N THR A 53 4.61 4.64 2.79
CA THR A 53 5.87 4.30 3.47
C THR A 53 7.04 4.96 2.77
N LEU A 54 7.18 4.76 1.46
CA LEU A 54 8.30 5.32 0.70
C LEU A 54 8.19 6.84 0.55
N GLY A 55 6.98 7.37 0.37
CA GLY A 55 6.72 8.81 0.30
C GLY A 55 7.06 9.56 1.60
N MET A 56 7.03 8.87 2.74
CA MET A 56 7.37 9.44 4.05
C MET A 56 8.75 9.00 4.57
N GLY A 57 9.58 8.35 3.74
CA GLY A 57 10.94 7.93 4.12
C GLY A 57 10.99 6.76 5.11
N GLY A 58 9.94 5.95 5.18
CA GLY A 58 9.88 4.74 5.99
C GLY A 58 10.56 3.53 5.37
N ALA A 59 10.46 2.40 6.06
CA ALA A 59 10.95 1.11 5.62
C ALA A 59 9.80 0.12 5.42
N LEU A 60 9.87 -0.66 4.35
CA LEU A 60 8.96 -1.78 4.10
C LEU A 60 9.51 -3.04 4.77
N GLU A 61 8.62 -3.78 5.43
CA GLU A 61 8.92 -5.03 6.11
C GLU A 61 7.99 -6.14 5.60
N THR A 62 8.53 -7.35 5.49
CA THR A 62 7.75 -8.53 5.04
C THR A 62 7.49 -9.48 6.19
N ILE A 63 6.25 -9.96 6.30
CA ILE A 63 5.82 -10.92 7.31
C ILE A 63 4.97 -12.03 6.69
N THR A 64 5.05 -13.24 7.25
CA THR A 64 4.14 -14.34 6.88
C THR A 64 3.01 -14.41 7.90
N VAL A 65 1.76 -14.36 7.42
CA VAL A 65 0.55 -14.46 8.25
C VAL A 65 -0.40 -15.52 7.71
N THR A 66 -1.43 -15.86 8.49
CA THR A 66 -2.50 -16.75 8.02
C THR A 66 -3.42 -15.98 7.07
N GLY A 67 -3.49 -16.45 5.83
CA GLY A 67 -4.35 -15.88 4.79
C GLY A 67 -5.82 -16.32 4.92
N PRO A 68 -6.69 -15.83 4.03
CA PRO A 68 -8.15 -15.97 4.16
C PRO A 68 -8.67 -17.41 4.06
N LEU A 69 -7.86 -18.32 3.51
CA LEU A 69 -8.18 -19.75 3.37
C LEU A 69 -7.37 -20.63 4.33
N GLY A 70 -6.84 -20.05 5.43
CA GLY A 70 -6.04 -20.74 6.43
C GLY A 70 -4.61 -21.08 6.00
N LYS A 71 -4.22 -20.73 4.77
CA LYS A 71 -2.87 -20.95 4.21
C LYS A 71 -1.96 -19.77 4.52
N PRO A 72 -0.65 -19.98 4.71
CA PRO A 72 0.30 -18.89 4.92
C PRO A 72 0.40 -17.99 3.69
N VAL A 73 0.41 -16.68 3.91
CA VAL A 73 0.60 -15.64 2.88
C VAL A 73 1.69 -14.67 3.31
N LYS A 74 2.49 -14.20 2.35
CA LYS A 74 3.46 -13.13 2.60
C LYS A 74 2.77 -11.78 2.43
N CYS A 75 2.90 -10.93 3.44
CA CYS A 75 2.37 -9.57 3.45
C CYS A 75 3.51 -8.58 3.62
N VAL A 76 3.32 -7.38 3.07
CA VAL A 76 4.22 -6.25 3.27
C VAL A 76 3.50 -5.21 4.12
N TYR A 77 4.21 -4.60 5.06
CA TYR A 77 3.74 -3.47 5.84
C TYR A 77 4.83 -2.41 5.94
N GLY A 78 4.43 -1.19 6.27
CA GLY A 78 5.31 -0.04 6.39
C GLY A 78 5.63 0.32 7.82
N ILE A 79 6.85 0.80 8.07
CA ILE A 79 7.26 1.38 9.35
C ILE A 79 7.79 2.79 9.12
N LEU A 80 7.18 3.75 9.81
CA LEU A 80 7.71 5.09 10.00
C LEU A 80 8.33 5.15 11.41
N ALA A 81 9.66 5.11 11.48
CA ALA A 81 10.38 5.02 12.76
C ALA A 81 10.16 6.28 13.63
N ASP A 82 10.31 7.45 13.03
CA ASP A 82 10.23 8.75 13.72
C ASP A 82 8.87 8.99 14.38
N SER A 83 7.80 8.56 13.72
CA SER A 83 6.42 8.71 14.20
C SER A 83 5.89 7.46 14.92
N GLN A 84 6.73 6.44 15.11
CA GLN A 84 6.34 5.12 15.64
C GLN A 84 5.05 4.56 15.01
N THR A 85 4.89 4.76 13.71
CA THR A 85 3.66 4.44 12.99
C THR A 85 3.87 3.22 12.09
N ALA A 86 2.93 2.28 12.16
CA ALA A 86 2.84 1.18 11.21
C ALA A 86 1.75 1.46 10.18
N ILE A 87 2.06 1.24 8.90
CA ILE A 87 1.14 1.36 7.77
C ILE A 87 0.80 -0.03 7.30
N ILE A 88 -0.48 -0.39 7.33
CA ILE A 88 -0.92 -1.76 7.08
C ILE A 88 -2.07 -1.76 6.07
N GLU A 89 -1.97 -2.65 5.10
CA GLU A 89 -3.05 -2.98 4.18
C GLU A 89 -3.64 -4.34 4.53
N MET A 90 -4.93 -4.37 4.86
CA MET A 90 -5.63 -5.63 5.13
C MET A 90 -5.71 -6.53 3.89
N SER A 91 -5.76 -5.94 2.69
CA SER A 91 -5.70 -6.65 1.39
C SER A 91 -4.47 -7.55 1.27
N GLY A 92 -3.33 -7.18 1.87
CA GLY A 92 -2.13 -8.02 1.85
C GLY A 92 -2.32 -9.35 2.57
N ALA A 93 -3.13 -9.38 3.64
CA ALA A 93 -3.36 -10.56 4.48
C ALA A 93 -4.68 -11.28 4.19
N ALA A 94 -5.73 -10.53 3.86
CA ALA A 94 -7.10 -11.00 3.70
C ALA A 94 -7.74 -10.45 2.40
N GLY A 95 -6.92 -10.14 1.39
CA GLY A 95 -7.40 -9.64 0.10
C GLY A 95 -8.07 -10.72 -0.74
N ILE A 96 -9.04 -10.29 -1.54
CA ILE A 96 -9.76 -11.17 -2.48
C ILE A 96 -8.84 -11.80 -3.54
N THR A 97 -7.73 -11.14 -3.86
CA THR A 97 -6.70 -11.62 -4.80
C THR A 97 -6.01 -12.90 -4.31
N LEU A 98 -6.10 -13.20 -3.00
CA LEU A 98 -5.57 -14.43 -2.40
C LEU A 98 -6.52 -15.63 -2.55
N VAL A 99 -7.73 -15.41 -3.08
CA VAL A 99 -8.75 -16.45 -3.30
C VAL A 99 -8.84 -16.74 -4.79
N GLN A 100 -8.37 -17.92 -5.22
CA GLN A 100 -8.17 -18.22 -6.64
C GLN A 100 -9.46 -18.52 -7.42
N SER A 101 -10.44 -19.21 -6.82
CA SER A 101 -11.65 -19.61 -7.56
C SER A 101 -12.74 -18.55 -7.46
N LEU A 102 -13.38 -18.24 -8.59
CA LEU A 102 -14.50 -17.29 -8.64
C LEU A 102 -15.65 -17.67 -7.69
N TRP A 103 -15.88 -18.97 -7.51
CA TRP A 103 -16.89 -19.44 -6.59
C TRP A 103 -16.50 -19.18 -5.14
N ALA A 104 -15.25 -19.48 -4.75
CA ALA A 104 -14.75 -19.16 -3.42
C ALA A 104 -14.70 -17.65 -3.17
N GLN A 105 -14.39 -16.83 -4.18
CA GLN A 105 -14.47 -15.37 -4.08
C GLN A 105 -15.89 -14.89 -3.80
N LYS A 106 -16.90 -15.46 -4.48
CA LYS A 106 -18.31 -15.13 -4.24
C LYS A 106 -18.72 -15.44 -2.81
N VAL A 107 -18.36 -16.62 -2.31
CA VAL A 107 -18.61 -17.01 -0.91
C VAL A 107 -17.84 -16.10 0.05
N TYR A 108 -16.56 -15.83 -0.22
CA TYR A 108 -15.71 -15.00 0.61
C TYR A 108 -16.24 -13.58 0.76
N ARG A 109 -16.73 -12.96 -0.32
CA ARG A 109 -17.36 -11.62 -0.25
C ARG A 109 -18.61 -11.59 0.64
N SER A 110 -19.33 -12.71 0.75
CA SER A 110 -20.52 -12.80 1.61
C SER A 110 -20.20 -12.86 3.10
N PHE A 111 -18.95 -13.17 3.47
CA PHE A 111 -18.45 -13.11 4.83
C PHE A 111 -17.48 -11.93 4.92
N ALA A 112 -17.91 -10.80 5.49
CA ALA A 112 -17.02 -9.68 5.73
C ALA A 112 -15.77 -10.20 6.46
N PRO A 113 -14.56 -10.07 5.88
CA PRO A 113 -13.38 -10.60 6.53
C PRO A 113 -13.19 -9.83 7.83
N SER A 114 -13.40 -10.53 8.95
CA SER A 114 -13.12 -9.99 10.28
C SER A 114 -11.61 -9.77 10.39
N PRO A 115 -11.15 -8.65 10.97
CA PRO A 115 -9.74 -8.42 11.28
C PRO A 115 -9.32 -9.32 12.45
N THR A 116 -9.36 -10.64 12.24
CA THR A 116 -8.96 -11.63 13.23
C THR A 116 -7.48 -11.90 13.00
N LEU A 117 -6.65 -11.42 13.93
CA LEU A 117 -5.23 -11.75 14.13
C LEU A 117 -4.21 -11.07 13.18
N LEU A 118 -4.03 -9.77 13.38
CA LEU A 118 -2.68 -9.18 13.29
C LEU A 118 -2.21 -8.87 14.72
N SER A 119 -1.79 -9.89 15.46
CA SER A 119 -1.10 -9.71 16.74
C SER A 119 0.33 -9.25 16.47
N PHE A 120 0.53 -7.96 16.22
CA PHE A 120 1.88 -7.40 16.11
C PHE A 120 2.50 -7.28 17.50
N GLN A 121 3.66 -7.89 17.70
CA GLN A 121 4.45 -7.83 18.94
C GLN A 121 5.14 -6.47 19.17
N HIS A 122 4.70 -5.39 18.54
CA HIS A 122 5.37 -4.09 18.64
C HIS A 122 4.41 -3.03 19.15
N SER A 123 4.83 -2.35 20.21
CA SER A 123 4.16 -1.21 20.87
C SER A 123 4.15 0.03 19.96
N LYS A 124 3.55 -0.08 18.77
CA LYS A 124 3.51 0.98 17.75
C LYS A 124 2.06 1.36 17.46
N ARG A 125 1.85 2.62 17.11
CA ARG A 125 0.53 3.13 16.70
C ARG A 125 0.24 2.61 15.29
N ALA A 126 -0.80 1.79 15.13
CA ALA A 126 -1.18 1.26 13.83
C ALA A 126 -2.24 2.15 13.17
N LEU A 127 -1.97 2.59 11.94
CA LEU A 127 -2.99 3.17 11.08
C LEU A 127 -3.71 2.02 10.37
N PHE A 128 -4.89 1.67 10.88
CA PHE A 128 -5.79 0.72 10.25
C PHE A 128 -6.81 1.45 9.38
N LYS A 129 -7.07 0.94 8.17
CA LYS A 129 -8.31 1.24 7.45
C LYS A 129 -8.98 -0.07 7.07
N SER A 130 -10.23 -0.22 7.54
CA SER A 130 -11.13 -1.32 7.21
C SER A 130 -11.25 -1.46 5.68
N PRO A 131 -11.38 -2.68 5.13
CA PRO A 131 -11.71 -2.86 3.73
C PRO A 131 -13.01 -2.11 3.42
N VAL A 132 -12.99 -1.32 2.35
CA VAL A 132 -14.20 -0.71 1.81
C VAL A 132 -15.05 -1.84 1.21
N MET A 133 -16.30 -1.89 1.67
CA MET A 133 -17.35 -2.84 1.28
C MET A 133 -17.73 -2.68 -0.19
#